data_AF-A0A0D0QK39-F1
#
_entry.id   AF-A0A0D0QK39-F1
#
_cell.length_a   1.000
_cell.length_b   1.000
_cell.length_c   1.000
_cell.angle_alpha   90.00
_cell.angle_beta   90.00
_cell.angle_gamma   90.00
#
_symmetry.space_group_name_H-M   'P 1'
#
loop_
_entity.id
_entity.type
_entity.pdbx_description
1 polymer ?
#
loop_
_entity_poly.entity_id
_entity_poly.type
_entity_poly.pdbx_seq_one_letter_code
_entity_poly.pdbx_strand_id
1 'polypeptide(L)'
;MRVEMAKTEKNHNQLQQLANQRKDIVNIHKDVLLYLDKTWIENDWLNLCLFEYEQYYEVAFIDREITDKNQYFSLILENYRKFAISETKEMAIELMQLYSDMRCYGKAAMFRQMQLPETLAQVIHIEEVKQTANEEVASNVSKSQYSKLKFSSEQIQEYLNLFAGREDLYAIETLNFQGKRCYQMVKEPLREEEIRRHLEGKQTIGTYIQRLNSTVKYMVMDIDISRSILLRYQYQEEMIEEYKEIARRQVREIVKIYKRLGLSIYVEDSGYRGYHLWLFFEEWIPVRYAHMFQRVIEGLIEKVEEGITIEYFPNKVRVKEDKAGQIIKLPEGIHIKSGKRSYFVDEDFVKIDIKTLLDSHSRVSLQTIKKIIAKYAKDEQVVSEGKNVDLDLSLFGKLDVNVETVLKKCTLMKYLCNKAVKTGYLMHGERLSILYVFGHLGTRGKEFVHQVLSFTLNYQFDTTEKFIRKLPEKPISCTKLREQYRQVTAEFGCSCAFYRIKNCYPSPVLHAIKDGKM
;
A
#
# COMPACT_ATOMS: atom_id res chain seq x y z
N MET A 1 47.83 -29.51 9.88
CA MET A 1 47.95 -29.63 11.36
C MET A 1 48.17 -28.31 12.10
N ARG A 2 49.39 -27.79 12.36
CA ARG A 2 49.56 -26.59 13.23
C ARG A 2 48.85 -25.31 12.73
N VAL A 3 48.77 -25.10 11.42
CA VAL A 3 48.09 -23.94 10.81
C VAL A 3 46.56 -24.10 10.80
N GLU A 4 46.05 -25.32 10.68
CA GLU A 4 44.62 -25.61 10.82
C GLU A 4 44.18 -25.45 12.27
N MET A 5 44.95 -25.99 13.23
CA MET A 5 44.70 -25.84 14.66
C MET A 5 44.64 -24.37 15.08
N ALA A 6 45.58 -23.53 14.61
CA ALA A 6 45.57 -22.09 14.90
C ALA A 6 44.37 -21.34 14.27
N LYS A 7 43.88 -21.78 13.11
CA LYS A 7 42.63 -21.24 12.51
C LYS A 7 41.38 -21.70 13.26
N THR A 8 41.39 -22.94 13.78
CA THR A 8 40.26 -23.47 14.56
C THR A 8 40.17 -22.78 15.92
N GLU A 9 41.28 -22.57 16.62
CA GLU A 9 41.34 -21.83 17.89
C GLU A 9 40.93 -20.36 17.73
N LYS A 10 41.34 -19.68 16.65
CA LYS A 10 40.96 -18.29 16.40
C LYS A 10 39.46 -18.15 16.13
N ASN A 11 38.89 -19.05 15.35
CA ASN A 11 37.45 -19.07 15.07
C ASN A 11 36.64 -19.41 16.34
N HIS A 12 37.13 -20.32 17.17
CA HIS A 12 36.50 -20.67 18.45
C HIS A 12 36.49 -19.49 19.43
N ASN A 13 37.60 -18.76 19.56
CA ASN A 13 37.68 -17.56 20.39
C ASN A 13 36.74 -16.44 19.91
N GLN A 14 36.61 -16.23 18.60
CA GLN A 14 35.66 -15.26 18.04
C GLN A 14 34.20 -15.68 18.29
N LEU A 15 33.91 -16.97 18.18
CA LEU A 15 32.58 -17.52 18.43
C LEU A 15 32.19 -17.39 19.91
N GLN A 16 33.15 -17.61 20.81
CA GLN A 16 32.93 -17.44 22.25
C GLN A 16 32.74 -15.96 22.63
N GLN A 17 33.45 -15.05 21.98
CA GLN A 17 33.21 -13.61 22.13
C GLN A 17 31.81 -13.22 21.66
N LEU A 18 31.37 -13.75 20.50
CA LEU A 18 30.01 -13.54 20.00
C LEU A 18 28.96 -14.09 20.97
N ALA A 19 29.16 -15.31 21.50
CA ALA A 19 28.28 -15.92 22.48
C ALA A 19 28.12 -15.06 23.75
N ASN A 20 29.22 -14.49 24.25
CA ASN A 20 29.20 -13.63 25.44
C ASN A 20 28.43 -12.32 25.21
N GLN A 21 28.52 -11.74 24.02
CA GLN A 21 27.84 -10.49 23.66
C GLN A 21 26.45 -10.73 23.05
N ARG A 22 26.05 -12.00 22.87
CA ARG A 22 24.88 -12.32 22.05
C ARG A 22 23.60 -11.72 22.62
N LYS A 23 23.46 -11.71 23.95
CA LYS A 23 22.29 -11.17 24.65
C LYS A 23 22.13 -9.66 24.53
N ASP A 24 23.19 -8.94 24.14
CA ASP A 24 23.21 -7.49 23.96
C ASP A 24 22.74 -7.06 22.56
N ILE A 25 22.60 -8.02 21.64
CA ILE A 25 22.23 -7.80 20.25
C ILE A 25 20.81 -8.31 20.02
N VAL A 26 19.95 -7.49 19.42
CA VAL A 26 18.57 -7.86 19.09
C VAL A 26 18.50 -8.43 17.68
N ASN A 27 17.96 -9.64 17.54
CA ASN A 27 17.68 -10.26 16.26
C ASN A 27 16.17 -10.32 15.99
N ILE A 28 15.76 -9.75 14.86
CA ILE A 28 14.37 -9.78 14.35
C ILE A 28 14.24 -10.61 13.06
N HIS A 29 15.32 -11.27 12.64
CA HIS A 29 15.47 -11.91 11.36
C HIS A 29 15.49 -13.44 11.53
N LYS A 30 14.56 -14.11 10.84
CA LYS A 30 14.36 -15.58 10.97
C LYS A 30 15.52 -16.39 10.39
N ASP A 31 16.11 -15.90 9.31
CA ASP A 31 17.32 -16.45 8.71
C ASP A 31 18.52 -16.40 9.67
N VAL A 32 18.66 -15.30 10.42
CA VAL A 32 19.69 -15.18 11.47
C VAL A 32 19.40 -16.13 12.63
N LEU A 33 18.14 -16.27 13.05
CA LEU A 33 17.73 -17.27 14.06
C LEU A 33 18.15 -18.68 13.65
N LEU A 34 17.80 -19.11 12.44
CA LEU A 34 18.07 -20.47 11.96
C LEU A 34 19.58 -20.71 11.79
N TYR A 35 20.32 -19.71 11.32
CA TYR A 35 21.78 -19.77 11.25
C TYR A 35 22.41 -19.94 12.63
N LEU A 36 22.00 -19.13 13.60
CA LEU A 36 22.55 -19.16 14.96
C LEU A 36 22.14 -20.39 15.74
N ASP A 37 20.90 -20.88 15.65
CA ASP A 37 20.49 -22.16 16.25
C ASP A 37 21.41 -23.29 15.78
N LYS A 38 21.69 -23.37 14.46
CA LYS A 38 22.62 -24.36 13.93
C LYS A 38 24.03 -24.20 14.51
N THR A 39 24.55 -22.97 14.54
CA THR A 39 25.90 -22.69 15.09
C THR A 39 26.01 -23.02 16.58
N TRP A 40 24.98 -22.72 17.38
CA TRP A 40 24.95 -22.97 18.82
C TRP A 40 24.81 -24.45 19.16
N ILE A 41 24.03 -25.22 18.39
CA ILE A 41 23.93 -26.68 18.54
C ILE A 41 25.30 -27.34 18.33
N GLU A 42 26.05 -26.94 17.31
CA GLU A 42 27.36 -27.50 17.00
C GLU A 42 28.39 -27.31 18.14
N ASN A 43 28.11 -26.40 19.08
CA ASN A 43 28.95 -26.07 20.24
C ASN A 43 28.30 -26.44 21.59
N ASP A 44 27.19 -27.17 21.58
CA ASP A 44 26.42 -27.59 22.78
C ASP A 44 25.93 -26.43 23.66
N TRP A 45 25.61 -25.27 23.05
CA TRP A 45 25.10 -24.08 23.75
C TRP A 45 23.59 -23.96 23.66
N LEU A 46 22.89 -24.96 24.18
CA LEU A 46 21.43 -25.09 24.07
C LEU A 46 20.66 -23.89 24.67
N ASN A 47 21.20 -23.27 25.73
CA ASN A 47 20.68 -22.03 26.32
C ASN A 47 20.66 -20.86 25.33
N LEU A 48 21.67 -20.76 24.46
CA LEU A 48 21.70 -19.76 23.40
C LEU A 48 20.73 -20.13 22.29
N CYS A 49 20.57 -21.41 21.93
CA CYS A 49 19.53 -21.85 20.99
C CYS A 49 18.15 -21.39 21.43
N LEU A 50 17.77 -21.70 22.67
CA LEU A 50 16.47 -21.28 23.23
C LEU A 50 16.36 -19.75 23.23
N PHE A 51 17.42 -19.06 23.65
CA PHE A 51 17.44 -17.60 23.64
C PHE A 51 17.21 -17.02 22.25
N GLU A 52 17.74 -17.61 21.16
CA GLU A 52 17.46 -17.12 19.81
C GLU A 52 15.97 -17.21 19.47
N TYR A 53 15.31 -18.34 19.78
CA TYR A 53 13.88 -18.51 19.54
C TYR A 53 13.06 -17.58 20.43
N GLU A 54 13.38 -17.52 21.72
CA GLU A 54 12.71 -16.63 22.64
C GLU A 54 12.92 -15.15 22.27
N GLN A 55 14.08 -14.79 21.71
CA GLN A 55 14.36 -13.43 21.25
C GLN A 55 13.58 -13.12 19.98
N TYR A 56 13.53 -14.05 19.02
CA TYR A 56 12.78 -13.91 17.78
C TYR A 56 11.26 -13.79 18.04
N TYR A 57 10.74 -14.59 18.98
CA TYR A 57 9.34 -14.55 19.43
C TYR A 57 9.11 -13.56 20.58
N GLU A 58 10.11 -12.73 20.90
CA GLU A 58 10.05 -11.61 21.86
C GLU A 58 9.64 -11.98 23.30
N VAL A 59 9.82 -13.23 23.70
CA VAL A 59 9.59 -13.70 25.09
C VAL A 59 10.86 -13.83 25.92
N ALA A 60 12.05 -13.65 25.33
CA ALA A 60 13.36 -13.87 26.01
C ALA A 60 13.57 -13.04 27.28
N PHE A 61 12.83 -11.93 27.39
CA PHE A 61 13.02 -10.94 28.44
C PHE A 61 11.87 -10.89 29.45
N ILE A 62 10.87 -11.75 29.29
CA ILE A 62 9.73 -11.94 30.19
C ILE A 62 10.11 -13.05 31.19
N ASP A 63 9.66 -12.95 32.44
CA ASP A 63 9.87 -13.95 33.49
C ASP A 63 11.34 -14.35 33.75
N ARG A 64 12.30 -13.43 33.56
CA ARG A 64 13.75 -13.72 33.68
C ARG A 64 14.20 -14.17 35.08
N GLU A 65 13.39 -13.92 36.09
CA GLU A 65 13.69 -14.21 37.50
C GLU A 65 13.42 -15.70 37.85
N ILE A 66 12.72 -16.43 36.98
CA ILE A 66 12.40 -17.85 37.17
C ILE A 66 13.61 -18.69 36.76
N THR A 67 14.28 -19.27 37.76
CA THR A 67 15.56 -19.99 37.60
C THR A 67 15.43 -21.51 37.63
N ASP A 68 14.19 -22.04 37.62
CA ASP A 68 13.94 -23.46 37.78
C ASP A 68 14.25 -24.24 36.49
N LYS A 69 15.29 -25.06 36.54
CA LYS A 69 15.94 -25.70 35.40
C LYS A 69 15.70 -27.21 35.39
N ASN A 70 15.11 -27.72 34.31
CA ASN A 70 15.82 -28.57 33.32
C ASN A 70 14.92 -29.54 32.55
N GLN A 71 13.74 -29.93 33.05
CA GLN A 71 13.00 -31.03 32.39
C GLN A 71 12.27 -30.64 31.09
N TYR A 72 11.85 -29.38 30.97
CA TYR A 72 11.09 -28.90 29.80
C TYR A 72 11.95 -28.21 28.74
N PHE A 73 13.24 -27.98 29.02
CA PHE A 73 14.12 -27.16 28.18
C PHE A 73 14.22 -27.72 26.76
N SER A 74 14.53 -29.01 26.64
CA SER A 74 14.65 -29.70 25.34
C SER A 74 13.31 -29.75 24.61
N LEU A 75 12.21 -29.89 25.35
CA LEU A 75 10.86 -29.97 24.79
C LEU A 75 10.39 -28.61 24.26
N ILE A 76 10.69 -27.52 24.96
CA ILE A 76 10.40 -26.16 24.49
C ILE A 76 11.20 -25.84 23.24
N LEU A 77 12.49 -26.18 23.23
CA LEU A 77 13.34 -25.95 22.06
C LEU A 77 12.87 -26.75 20.84
N GLU A 78 12.42 -28.00 21.03
CA GLU A 78 11.82 -28.81 19.97
C GLU A 78 10.53 -28.17 19.43
N ASN A 79 9.66 -27.71 20.32
CA ASN A 79 8.41 -27.04 19.94
C ASN A 79 8.67 -25.73 19.21
N TYR A 80 9.66 -24.94 19.62
CA TYR A 80 10.06 -23.75 18.89
C TYR A 80 10.60 -24.04 17.49
N ARG A 81 11.39 -25.11 17.32
CA ARG A 81 11.86 -25.54 15.99
C ARG A 81 10.70 -25.90 15.07
N LYS A 82 9.70 -26.62 15.59
CA LYS A 82 8.47 -26.94 14.85
C LYS A 82 7.67 -25.66 14.52
N PHE A 83 7.50 -24.79 15.51
CA PHE A 83 6.76 -23.54 15.39
C PHE A 83 7.43 -22.58 14.40
N ALA A 84 8.76 -22.53 14.35
CA ALA A 84 9.50 -21.76 13.36
C ALA A 84 9.34 -22.30 11.93
N ILE A 85 8.93 -23.55 11.74
CA ILE A 85 8.58 -24.07 10.40
C ILE A 85 7.13 -23.72 10.06
N SER A 86 6.21 -23.90 11.01
CA SER A 86 4.77 -23.68 10.82
C SER A 86 4.11 -23.07 12.07
N GLU A 87 3.75 -21.80 12.00
CA GLU A 87 3.20 -21.05 13.14
C GLU A 87 1.70 -21.33 13.34
N THR A 88 1.38 -22.56 13.75
CA THR A 88 0.00 -23.04 13.94
C THR A 88 -0.52 -22.80 15.35
N LYS A 89 -1.85 -22.83 15.52
CA LYS A 89 -2.51 -22.63 16.83
C LYS A 89 -2.19 -23.77 17.79
N GLU A 90 -2.13 -24.98 17.28
CA GLU A 90 -1.82 -26.20 18.04
C GLU A 90 -0.42 -26.11 18.67
N MET A 91 0.58 -25.67 17.89
CA MET A 91 1.95 -25.50 18.38
C MET A 91 2.09 -24.33 19.38
N ALA A 92 1.30 -23.26 19.21
CA ALA A 92 1.26 -22.18 20.20
C ALA A 92 0.63 -22.65 21.53
N ILE A 93 -0.37 -23.55 21.50
CA ILE A 93 -0.94 -24.18 22.70
C ILE A 93 0.12 -25.02 23.42
N GLU A 94 0.91 -25.79 22.68
CA GLU A 94 1.99 -26.61 23.25
C GLU A 94 3.03 -25.72 23.96
N LEU A 95 3.50 -24.64 23.31
CA LEU A 95 4.42 -23.67 23.94
C LEU A 95 3.80 -22.97 25.16
N MET A 96 2.52 -22.60 25.10
CA MET A 96 1.80 -22.01 26.22
C MET A 96 1.76 -22.95 27.43
N GLN A 97 1.44 -24.23 27.21
CA GLN A 97 1.38 -25.24 28.27
C GLN A 97 2.75 -25.44 28.90
N LEU A 98 3.80 -25.60 28.08
CA LEU A 98 5.17 -25.78 28.56
C LEU A 98 5.65 -24.59 29.40
N TYR A 99 5.35 -23.36 28.99
CA TYR A 99 5.69 -22.18 29.80
C TYR A 99 4.84 -22.05 31.07
N SER A 100 3.58 -22.49 31.04
CA SER A 100 2.71 -22.53 32.23
C SER A 100 3.24 -23.54 33.25
N ASP A 101 3.67 -24.72 32.80
CA ASP A 101 4.26 -25.76 33.62
C ASP A 101 5.58 -25.31 34.27
N MET A 102 6.33 -24.43 33.58
CA MET A 102 7.52 -23.76 34.12
C MET A 102 7.22 -22.57 35.04
N ARG A 103 5.94 -22.27 35.30
CA ARG A 103 5.48 -21.07 36.03
C ARG A 103 5.88 -19.74 35.36
N CYS A 104 6.29 -19.77 34.10
CA CYS A 104 6.55 -18.61 33.25
C CYS A 104 5.23 -18.09 32.69
N TYR A 105 4.35 -17.60 33.56
CA TYR A 105 3.00 -17.19 33.18
C TYR A 105 2.98 -15.98 32.24
N GLY A 106 3.99 -15.11 32.28
CA GLY A 106 4.14 -14.01 31.34
C GLY A 106 4.46 -14.53 29.94
N LYS A 107 5.40 -15.48 29.82
CA LYS A 107 5.70 -16.15 28.54
C LYS A 107 4.49 -16.94 28.03
N ALA A 108 3.80 -17.69 28.91
CA ALA A 108 2.59 -18.42 28.57
C ALA A 108 1.45 -17.48 28.09
N ALA A 109 1.29 -16.32 28.73
CA ALA A 109 0.30 -15.33 28.32
C ALA A 109 0.53 -14.82 26.89
N MET A 110 1.78 -14.69 26.44
CA MET A 110 2.11 -14.34 25.04
C MET A 110 1.58 -15.38 24.06
N PHE A 111 1.76 -16.67 24.35
CA PHE A 111 1.22 -17.75 23.53
C PHE A 111 -0.30 -17.93 23.67
N ARG A 112 -0.89 -17.51 24.80
CA ARG A 112 -2.35 -17.43 24.99
C ARG A 112 -2.97 -16.30 24.16
N GLN A 113 -2.31 -15.15 24.04
CA GLN A 113 -2.76 -14.05 23.20
C GLN A 113 -2.81 -14.43 21.71
N MET A 114 -2.00 -15.41 21.29
CA MET A 114 -2.07 -16.02 19.95
C MET A 114 -3.33 -16.88 19.74
N GLN A 115 -4.11 -17.20 20.79
CA GLN A 115 -5.37 -17.98 20.73
C GLN A 115 -6.64 -17.13 20.62
N LEU A 116 -6.57 -15.82 20.90
CA LEU A 116 -7.75 -14.97 20.88
C LEU A 116 -8.20 -14.74 19.44
N PRO A 117 -9.49 -14.95 19.09
CA PRO A 117 -10.04 -14.42 17.85
C PRO A 117 -9.68 -12.93 17.76
N GLU A 118 -9.29 -12.45 16.56
CA GLU A 118 -8.85 -11.06 16.31
C GLU A 118 -9.79 -9.99 16.90
N THR A 119 -11.05 -10.36 17.16
CA THR A 119 -12.09 -9.53 17.76
C THR A 119 -12.05 -9.42 19.30
N LEU A 120 -11.54 -10.42 20.02
CA LEU A 120 -11.52 -10.45 21.50
C LEU A 120 -10.20 -9.95 22.10
N ALA A 121 -9.08 -10.10 21.40
CA ALA A 121 -7.81 -9.47 21.76
C ALA A 121 -7.92 -7.93 21.75
N GLN A 122 -8.73 -7.39 20.83
CA GLN A 122 -9.06 -5.95 20.79
C GLN A 122 -9.86 -5.52 22.02
N VAL A 123 -10.73 -6.36 22.58
CA VAL A 123 -11.56 -6.00 23.76
C VAL A 123 -10.73 -6.04 25.04
N ILE A 124 -9.89 -7.06 25.23
CA ILE A 124 -9.06 -7.19 26.44
C ILE A 124 -7.98 -6.10 26.48
N HIS A 125 -7.35 -5.79 25.34
CA HIS A 125 -6.35 -4.73 25.29
C HIS A 125 -6.96 -3.34 25.53
N ILE A 126 -8.24 -3.13 25.17
CA ILE A 126 -9.01 -1.93 25.52
C ILE A 126 -9.38 -1.89 27.02
N GLU A 127 -9.60 -3.03 27.66
CA GLU A 127 -9.98 -3.10 29.09
C GLU A 127 -8.78 -2.99 30.04
N GLU A 128 -7.62 -3.59 29.72
CA GLU A 128 -6.39 -3.47 30.53
C GLU A 128 -5.76 -2.07 30.42
N VAL A 129 -5.86 -1.43 29.25
CA VAL A 129 -5.47 0.00 29.07
C VAL A 129 -6.44 0.93 29.80
N LYS A 130 -7.72 0.53 29.96
CA LYS A 130 -8.68 1.29 30.78
C LYS A 130 -8.45 1.13 32.28
N GLN A 131 -7.97 -0.02 32.76
CA GLN A 131 -7.71 -0.24 34.19
C GLN A 131 -6.41 0.40 34.67
N THR A 132 -5.34 0.39 33.86
CA THR A 132 -4.06 1.02 34.22
C THR A 132 -4.05 2.54 34.03
N ALA A 133 -4.98 3.11 33.27
CA ALA A 133 -5.14 4.56 33.11
C ALA A 133 -6.06 5.22 34.17
N ASN A 134 -6.69 4.44 35.05
CA ASN A 134 -7.82 4.89 35.86
C ASN A 134 -7.50 5.40 37.28
N GLU A 135 -6.25 5.54 37.69
CA GLU A 135 -5.95 6.07 39.03
C GLU A 135 -5.21 7.41 39.10
N GLU A 136 -4.68 8.00 38.02
CA GLU A 136 -4.02 9.32 38.13
C GLU A 136 -4.30 10.37 37.03
N VAL A 137 -5.20 10.13 36.06
CA VAL A 137 -5.53 11.16 35.04
C VAL A 137 -7.04 11.44 34.92
N ALA A 138 -7.81 11.10 35.96
CA ALA A 138 -9.23 11.41 36.05
C ALA A 138 -9.50 12.85 36.57
N SER A 139 -8.78 13.84 36.05
CA SER A 139 -9.25 15.23 36.05
C SER A 139 -8.51 16.01 34.97
N ASN A 140 -9.23 16.40 33.91
CA ASN A 140 -8.88 17.37 32.85
C ASN A 140 -8.69 16.86 31.41
N VAL A 141 -9.32 15.75 31.00
CA VAL A 141 -9.65 15.61 29.57
C VAL A 141 -11.02 16.23 29.33
N SER A 142 -11.01 17.47 28.86
CA SER A 142 -12.22 18.12 28.35
C SER A 142 -12.85 17.24 27.28
N LYS A 143 -14.10 16.85 27.47
CA LYS A 143 -15.00 16.50 26.36
C LYS A 143 -15.15 17.74 25.47
N SER A 144 -14.26 17.94 24.50
CA SER A 144 -14.38 19.02 23.53
C SER A 144 -14.25 18.50 22.10
N GLN A 145 -15.35 18.69 21.35
CA GLN A 145 -15.37 19.11 19.95
C GLN A 145 -14.63 18.25 18.90
N TYR A 146 -14.90 16.95 18.82
CA TYR A 146 -14.81 16.25 17.53
C TYR A 146 -16.21 16.10 16.97
N SER A 147 -16.60 17.04 16.10
CA SER A 147 -17.82 16.90 15.31
C SER A 147 -17.77 15.55 14.59
N LYS A 148 -18.85 14.78 14.64
CA LYS A 148 -19.06 13.66 13.71
C LYS A 148 -19.01 14.27 12.31
N LEU A 149 -17.86 14.21 11.64
CA LEU A 149 -17.70 14.64 10.26
C LEU A 149 -18.61 13.76 9.40
N LYS A 150 -19.83 14.25 9.15
CA LYS A 150 -20.75 13.60 8.23
C LYS A 150 -20.29 13.96 6.81
N PHE A 151 -19.85 12.95 6.07
CA PHE A 151 -19.55 13.06 4.65
C PHE A 151 -20.73 12.52 3.83
N SER A 152 -21.13 13.26 2.79
CA SER A 152 -22.09 12.75 1.80
C SER A 152 -21.47 11.64 0.95
N SER A 153 -22.29 10.88 0.24
CA SER A 153 -21.78 9.84 -0.67
C SER A 153 -20.95 10.45 -1.82
N GLU A 154 -21.34 11.62 -2.33
CA GLU A 154 -20.58 12.36 -3.33
C GLU A 154 -19.19 12.76 -2.82
N GLN A 155 -19.10 13.25 -1.58
CA GLN A 155 -17.82 13.61 -0.96
C GLN A 155 -16.92 12.39 -0.76
N ILE A 156 -17.48 11.24 -0.39
CA ILE A 156 -16.70 10.00 -0.27
C ILE A 156 -16.24 9.49 -1.63
N GLN A 157 -17.07 9.63 -2.66
CA GLN A 157 -16.68 9.28 -4.02
C GLN A 157 -15.55 10.19 -4.51
N GLU A 158 -15.58 11.48 -4.18
CA GLU A 158 -14.48 12.39 -4.52
C GLU A 158 -13.22 12.11 -3.71
N TYR A 159 -13.35 11.75 -2.43
CA TYR A 159 -12.23 11.25 -1.63
C TYR A 159 -11.59 10.01 -2.27
N LEU A 160 -12.39 9.02 -2.68
CA LEU A 160 -11.91 7.84 -3.40
C LEU A 160 -11.24 8.23 -4.72
N ASN A 161 -11.80 9.19 -5.44
CA ASN A 161 -11.20 9.68 -6.67
C ASN A 161 -9.84 10.32 -6.38
N LEU A 162 -9.71 11.12 -5.34
CA LEU A 162 -8.48 11.86 -5.09
C LEU A 162 -7.36 10.97 -4.53
N PHE A 163 -7.69 10.10 -3.57
CA PHE A 163 -6.70 9.39 -2.76
C PHE A 163 -6.58 7.89 -3.04
N ALA A 164 -7.56 7.22 -3.66
CA ALA A 164 -7.44 5.79 -3.90
C ALA A 164 -6.49 5.51 -5.08
N GLY A 165 -5.48 4.69 -4.80
CA GLY A 165 -4.51 4.22 -5.78
C GLY A 165 -4.99 2.98 -6.53
N ARG A 166 -4.25 1.88 -6.39
CA ARG A 166 -4.54 0.57 -6.96
C ARG A 166 -5.96 0.11 -6.60
N GLU A 167 -6.63 -0.50 -7.58
CA GLU A 167 -8.09 -0.67 -7.57
C GLU A 167 -8.57 -2.07 -7.16
N ASP A 168 -7.68 -3.06 -7.18
CA ASP A 168 -7.96 -4.46 -6.90
C ASP A 168 -7.62 -4.89 -5.46
N LEU A 169 -6.95 -4.03 -4.69
CA LEU A 169 -6.55 -4.31 -3.31
C LEU A 169 -6.33 -3.03 -2.49
N TYR A 170 -6.52 -3.14 -1.18
CA TYR A 170 -6.17 -2.12 -0.19
C TYR A 170 -5.54 -2.78 1.04
N ALA A 171 -5.12 -1.99 2.02
CA ALA A 171 -4.61 -2.53 3.27
C ALA A 171 -5.32 -1.93 4.48
N ILE A 172 -5.39 -2.70 5.56
CA ILE A 172 -5.83 -2.23 6.87
C ILE A 172 -4.60 -2.16 7.75
N GLU A 173 -4.36 -0.98 8.33
CA GLU A 173 -3.31 -0.79 9.34
C GLU A 173 -3.71 -1.55 10.60
N THR A 174 -2.82 -2.41 11.06
CA THR A 174 -2.96 -3.20 12.28
C THR A 174 -1.65 -3.23 13.03
N LEU A 175 -1.66 -3.74 14.25
CA LEU A 175 -0.45 -4.10 14.96
C LEU A 175 -0.18 -5.58 14.70
N ASN A 176 1.06 -5.91 14.33
CA ASN A 176 1.48 -7.30 14.36
C ASN A 176 1.61 -7.76 15.82
N PHE A 177 1.91 -9.04 16.00
CA PHE A 177 2.05 -9.68 17.30
C PHE A 177 3.11 -9.06 18.22
N GLN A 178 4.04 -8.26 17.66
CA GLN A 178 5.12 -7.57 18.35
C GLN A 178 4.75 -6.11 18.72
N GLY A 179 3.46 -5.73 18.60
CA GLY A 179 3.02 -4.34 18.77
C GLY A 179 3.59 -3.38 17.71
N LYS A 180 4.14 -3.92 16.61
CA LYS A 180 4.68 -3.14 15.50
C LYS A 180 3.60 -2.94 14.45
N ARG A 181 3.47 -1.69 14.02
CA ARG A 181 2.61 -1.28 12.92
C ARG A 181 2.90 -2.11 11.67
N CYS A 182 1.87 -2.77 11.15
CA CYS A 182 1.89 -3.49 9.88
C CYS A 182 0.59 -3.23 9.10
N TYR A 183 0.52 -3.79 7.89
CA TYR A 183 -0.59 -3.62 6.99
C TYR A 183 -1.09 -4.99 6.54
N GLN A 184 -2.34 -5.32 6.88
CA GLN A 184 -3.01 -6.51 6.39
C GLN A 184 -3.59 -6.22 5.01
N MET A 185 -3.13 -6.97 4.00
CA MET A 185 -3.59 -6.82 2.63
C MET A 185 -4.98 -7.44 2.45
N VAL A 186 -5.90 -6.67 1.87
CA VAL A 186 -7.23 -7.13 1.48
C VAL A 186 -7.31 -7.13 -0.04
N LYS A 187 -7.53 -8.31 -0.64
CA LYS A 187 -7.62 -8.50 -2.10
C LYS A 187 -9.02 -8.18 -2.64
N GLU A 188 -9.52 -7.00 -2.27
CA GLU A 188 -10.81 -6.47 -2.74
C GLU A 188 -10.68 -5.00 -3.13
N PRO A 189 -11.57 -4.47 -4.00
CA PRO A 189 -11.65 -3.05 -4.25
C PRO A 189 -12.07 -2.27 -2.99
N LEU A 190 -11.37 -1.20 -2.67
CA LEU A 190 -11.70 -0.28 -1.57
C LEU A 190 -13.05 0.41 -1.82
N ARG A 191 -14.09 0.24 -1.00
CA ARG A 191 -15.43 0.80 -1.24
C ARG A 191 -15.74 1.97 -0.32
N GLU A 192 -16.90 2.61 -0.53
CA GLU A 192 -17.34 3.75 0.30
C GLU A 192 -17.46 3.39 1.78
N GLU A 193 -17.94 2.18 2.08
CA GLU A 193 -18.15 1.74 3.46
C GLU A 193 -16.82 1.69 4.22
N GLU A 194 -15.76 1.19 3.58
CA GLU A 194 -14.42 1.18 4.14
C GLU A 194 -13.94 2.62 4.44
N ILE A 195 -14.16 3.55 3.51
CA ILE A 195 -13.81 4.97 3.70
C ILE A 195 -14.62 5.60 4.84
N ARG A 196 -15.92 5.29 4.98
CA ARG A 196 -16.72 5.78 6.11
C ARG A 196 -16.13 5.31 7.44
N ARG A 197 -15.82 4.01 7.55
CA ARG A 197 -15.16 3.46 8.76
C ARG A 197 -13.79 4.12 9.01
N HIS A 198 -13.07 4.45 7.95
CA HIS A 198 -11.79 5.17 8.03
C HIS A 198 -11.94 6.59 8.59
N LEU A 199 -12.82 7.38 7.98
CA LEU A 199 -13.08 8.76 8.38
C LEU A 199 -13.70 8.83 9.79
N GLU A 200 -14.49 7.83 10.18
CA GLU A 200 -15.02 7.70 11.56
C GLU A 200 -13.96 7.26 12.58
N GLY A 201 -12.75 6.86 12.15
CA GLY A 201 -11.69 6.38 13.02
C GLY A 201 -11.88 4.95 13.54
N LYS A 202 -12.78 4.18 12.94
CA LYS A 202 -13.03 2.77 13.30
C LYS A 202 -11.98 1.81 12.75
N GLN A 203 -11.31 2.20 11.67
CA GLN A 203 -10.19 1.46 11.07
C GLN A 203 -9.25 2.46 10.38
N THR A 204 -7.99 2.08 10.17
CA THR A 204 -7.06 2.90 9.39
C THR A 204 -6.67 2.18 8.12
N ILE A 205 -6.86 2.84 6.98
CA ILE A 205 -6.70 2.23 5.66
C ILE A 205 -5.42 2.72 5.03
N GLY A 206 -4.67 1.78 4.44
CA GLY A 206 -3.61 2.06 3.50
C GLY A 206 -4.07 1.79 2.06
N THR A 207 -3.59 2.61 1.13
CA THR A 207 -3.78 2.41 -0.31
C THR A 207 -2.46 2.01 -0.96
N TYR A 208 -2.50 1.06 -1.88
CA TYR A 208 -1.36 0.76 -2.73
C TYR A 208 -1.31 1.77 -3.88
N ILE A 209 -0.16 2.30 -4.21
CA ILE A 209 -0.09 3.52 -5.05
C ILE A 209 -0.10 3.20 -6.55
N GLN A 210 0.60 2.14 -6.97
CA GLN A 210 0.84 1.80 -8.36
C GLN A 210 -0.15 0.76 -8.88
N ARG A 211 -0.78 1.03 -10.04
CA ARG A 211 -1.65 0.04 -10.74
C ARG A 211 -0.84 -1.00 -11.50
N LEU A 212 -1.49 -2.11 -11.87
CA LEU A 212 -0.87 -3.21 -12.63
C LEU A 212 -0.24 -2.77 -13.95
N ASN A 213 -0.79 -1.75 -14.60
CA ASN A 213 -0.20 -1.17 -15.81
C ASN A 213 0.95 -0.18 -15.54
N SER A 214 1.44 -0.08 -14.30
CA SER A 214 2.50 0.85 -13.89
C SER A 214 2.16 2.33 -14.10
N THR A 215 0.94 2.68 -13.69
CA THR A 215 0.47 4.08 -13.61
C THR A 215 0.16 4.48 -12.17
N VAL A 216 0.23 5.78 -11.89
CA VAL A 216 -0.07 6.39 -10.59
C VAL A 216 -0.96 7.61 -10.77
N LYS A 217 -1.77 7.93 -9.74
CA LYS A 217 -2.69 9.08 -9.74
C LYS A 217 -2.16 10.30 -8.99
N TYR A 218 -1.15 10.08 -8.18
CA TYR A 218 -0.51 11.12 -7.39
C TYR A 218 0.94 10.71 -7.12
N MET A 219 1.73 11.69 -6.70
CA MET A 219 3.04 11.49 -6.12
C MET A 219 3.01 12.04 -4.69
N VAL A 220 3.62 11.33 -3.75
CA VAL A 220 3.73 11.76 -2.35
C VAL A 220 5.19 11.80 -1.93
N MET A 221 5.57 12.88 -1.24
CA MET A 221 6.83 12.96 -0.50
C MET A 221 6.52 12.81 0.98
N ASP A 222 7.08 11.79 1.61
CA ASP A 222 6.95 11.52 3.03
C ASP A 222 8.19 12.07 3.75
N ILE A 223 7.96 13.14 4.52
CA ILE A 223 9.00 13.90 5.21
C ILE A 223 8.88 13.55 6.69
N ASP A 224 9.77 12.67 7.14
CA ASP A 224 9.73 12.07 8.47
C ASP A 224 10.98 12.42 9.28
N ILE A 225 10.81 12.53 10.60
CA ILE A 225 11.95 12.55 11.52
C ILE A 225 12.65 11.18 11.45
N SER A 226 13.95 11.21 11.22
CA SER A 226 14.74 10.00 10.99
C SER A 226 14.70 9.06 12.20
N ARG A 227 14.69 7.76 11.93
CA ARG A 227 14.59 6.74 12.97
C ARG A 227 15.74 6.79 13.97
N SER A 228 16.94 7.19 13.54
CA SER A 228 18.11 7.33 14.42
C SER A 228 17.91 8.39 15.48
N ILE A 229 17.34 9.54 15.13
CA ILE A 229 16.99 10.61 16.07
C ILE A 229 15.94 10.12 17.09
N LEU A 230 14.90 9.45 16.61
CA LEU A 230 13.82 8.97 17.47
C LEU A 230 14.28 7.90 18.47
N LEU A 231 15.20 7.02 18.05
CA LEU A 231 15.81 6.03 18.93
C LEU A 231 16.78 6.68 19.93
N ARG A 232 17.58 7.66 19.48
CA ARG A 232 18.55 8.36 20.33
C ARG A 232 17.89 9.06 21.52
N TYR A 233 16.75 9.70 21.29
CA TYR A 233 16.01 10.43 22.32
C TYR A 233 14.84 9.64 22.92
N GLN A 234 14.76 8.32 22.68
CA GLN A 234 13.74 7.43 23.25
C GLN A 234 12.30 7.95 23.17
N TYR A 235 11.95 8.63 22.08
CA TYR A 235 10.63 9.25 21.89
C TYR A 235 10.23 10.35 22.89
N GLN A 236 11.18 11.05 23.50
CA GLN A 236 10.89 12.22 24.33
C GLN A 236 10.12 13.29 23.53
N GLU A 237 8.98 13.74 24.05
CA GLU A 237 8.04 14.62 23.33
C GLU A 237 8.64 15.99 22.98
N GLU A 238 9.38 16.60 23.91
CA GLU A 238 10.01 17.91 23.70
C GLU A 238 10.98 17.88 22.50
N MET A 239 11.86 16.88 22.46
CA MET A 239 12.80 16.70 21.35
C MET A 239 12.08 16.36 20.04
N ILE A 240 11.00 15.59 20.09
CA ILE A 240 10.19 15.33 18.89
C ILE A 240 9.64 16.63 18.32
N GLU A 241 9.12 17.53 19.16
CA GLU A 241 8.55 18.80 18.68
C GLU A 241 9.62 19.73 18.06
N GLU A 242 10.83 19.77 18.62
CA GLU A 242 11.95 20.49 18.00
C GLU A 242 12.27 19.96 16.58
N TYR A 243 12.32 18.63 16.42
CA TYR A 243 12.53 18.02 15.11
C TYR A 243 11.30 18.14 14.20
N LYS A 244 10.08 18.24 14.73
CA LYS A 244 8.91 18.61 13.93
C LYS A 244 9.06 20.01 13.36
N GLU A 245 9.62 20.97 14.10
CA GLU A 245 9.87 22.31 13.58
C GLU A 245 10.94 22.32 12.47
N ILE A 246 11.99 21.49 12.61
CA ILE A 246 12.96 21.26 11.53
C ILE A 246 12.25 20.67 10.29
N ALA A 247 11.37 19.68 10.48
CA ALA A 247 10.57 19.11 9.40
C ALA A 247 9.66 20.17 8.74
N ARG A 248 9.01 21.06 9.52
CA ARG A 248 8.19 22.17 8.98
C ARG A 248 9.00 23.09 8.08
N ARG A 249 10.24 23.43 8.48
CA ARG A 249 11.16 24.22 7.63
C ARG A 249 11.45 23.52 6.30
N GLN A 250 11.78 22.22 6.35
CA GLN A 250 12.02 21.42 5.14
C GLN A 250 10.78 21.38 4.22
N VAL A 251 9.59 21.21 4.80
CA VAL A 251 8.31 21.23 4.09
C VAL A 251 8.09 22.58 3.41
N ARG A 252 8.31 23.71 4.09
CA ARG A 252 8.16 25.06 3.52
C ARG A 252 9.06 25.27 2.31
N GLU A 253 10.32 24.85 2.38
CA GLU A 253 11.24 24.94 1.24
C GLU A 253 10.77 24.13 0.04
N ILE A 254 10.27 22.91 0.27
CA ILE A 254 9.71 22.08 -0.80
C ILE A 254 8.46 22.71 -1.40
N VAL A 255 7.53 23.21 -0.58
CA VAL A 255 6.33 23.93 -1.06
C VAL A 255 6.73 25.13 -1.93
N LYS A 256 7.75 25.91 -1.54
CA LYS A 256 8.29 27.00 -2.37
C LYS A 256 8.83 26.51 -3.72
N ILE A 257 9.49 25.36 -3.78
CA ILE A 257 9.94 24.74 -5.04
C ILE A 257 8.74 24.46 -5.94
N TYR A 258 7.69 23.79 -5.44
CA TYR A 258 6.48 23.50 -6.22
C TYR A 258 5.78 24.78 -6.70
N LYS A 259 5.67 25.80 -5.86
CA LYS A 259 5.12 27.11 -6.24
C LYS A 259 5.90 27.77 -7.37
N ARG A 260 7.24 27.75 -7.32
CA ARG A 260 8.10 28.29 -8.41
C ARG A 260 7.91 27.54 -9.74
N LEU A 261 7.53 26.27 -9.67
CA LEU A 261 7.17 25.45 -10.84
C LEU A 261 5.72 25.68 -11.31
N GLY A 262 4.95 26.54 -10.64
CA GLY A 262 3.54 26.79 -10.93
C GLY A 262 2.61 25.65 -10.52
N LEU A 263 3.02 24.83 -9.54
CA LEU A 263 2.29 23.66 -9.08
C LEU A 263 1.76 23.86 -7.66
N SER A 264 0.58 23.29 -7.39
CA SER A 264 0.02 23.17 -6.04
C SER A 264 0.39 21.82 -5.44
N ILE A 265 0.85 21.82 -4.19
CA ILE A 265 1.13 20.62 -3.40
C ILE A 265 0.45 20.74 -2.05
N TYR A 266 -0.11 19.65 -1.54
CA TYR A 266 -0.94 19.65 -0.34
C TYR A 266 -0.24 18.95 0.81
N VAL A 267 -0.14 19.63 1.95
CA VAL A 267 0.59 19.14 3.12
C VAL A 267 -0.38 18.48 4.09
N GLU A 268 -0.12 17.23 4.46
CA GLU A 268 -0.82 16.47 5.49
C GLU A 268 0.12 16.25 6.68
N ASP A 269 -0.24 16.65 7.90
CA ASP A 269 0.43 16.14 9.10
C ASP A 269 0.05 14.67 9.26
N SER A 270 1.03 13.77 9.31
CA SER A 270 0.78 12.32 9.29
C SER A 270 0.11 11.81 10.57
N GLY A 271 -0.05 12.65 11.59
CA GLY A 271 -0.53 12.28 12.91
C GLY A 271 0.56 11.64 13.77
N TYR A 272 1.82 11.67 13.33
CA TYR A 272 2.93 11.13 14.12
C TYR A 272 4.23 11.94 13.97
N ARG A 273 5.13 11.49 13.11
CA ARG A 273 6.53 11.93 13.06
C ARG A 273 6.86 12.89 11.91
N GLY A 274 5.89 13.22 11.06
CA GLY A 274 6.20 13.86 9.79
C GLY A 274 5.01 14.35 9.02
N TYR A 275 5.26 14.65 7.75
CA TYR A 275 4.31 15.24 6.84
C TYR A 275 4.31 14.51 5.49
N HIS A 276 3.13 14.29 4.93
CA HIS A 276 2.98 13.83 3.55
C HIS A 276 2.65 15.02 2.64
N LEU A 277 3.41 15.18 1.56
CA LEU A 277 3.19 16.22 0.56
C LEU A 277 2.61 15.59 -0.71
N TRP A 278 1.34 15.85 -0.97
CA TRP A 278 0.55 15.24 -2.03
C TRP A 278 0.50 16.12 -3.29
N LEU A 279 0.96 15.58 -4.41
CA LEU A 279 0.79 16.15 -5.75
C LEU A 279 -0.19 15.26 -6.55
N PHE A 280 -1.34 15.81 -6.94
CA PHE A 280 -2.37 15.06 -7.68
C PHE A 280 -2.25 15.25 -9.19
N PHE A 281 -2.42 14.17 -9.94
CA PHE A 281 -2.44 14.20 -11.41
C PHE A 281 -3.87 14.22 -11.96
N GLU A 282 -4.07 14.92 -13.08
CA GLU A 282 -5.36 14.95 -13.78
C GLU A 282 -5.73 13.56 -14.32
N GLU A 283 -4.76 12.89 -14.92
CA GLU A 283 -4.87 11.52 -15.39
C GLU A 283 -3.92 10.57 -14.67
N TRP A 284 -4.14 9.28 -14.88
CA TRP A 284 -3.18 8.27 -14.44
C TRP A 284 -1.95 8.30 -15.32
N ILE A 285 -0.83 8.76 -14.76
CA ILE A 285 0.41 8.89 -15.52
C ILE A 285 1.28 7.65 -15.38
N PRO A 286 2.03 7.26 -16.43
CA PRO A 286 3.07 6.25 -16.31
C PRO A 286 4.09 6.59 -15.22
N VAL A 287 4.41 5.61 -14.37
CA VAL A 287 5.36 5.76 -13.24
C VAL A 287 6.71 6.33 -13.67
N ARG A 288 7.17 6.03 -14.90
CA ARG A 288 8.42 6.60 -15.46
C ARG A 288 8.44 8.13 -15.41
N TYR A 289 7.31 8.79 -15.71
CA TYR A 289 7.24 10.25 -15.70
C TYR A 289 7.20 10.80 -14.26
N ALA A 290 6.57 10.07 -13.33
CA ALA A 290 6.65 10.40 -11.91
C ALA A 290 8.10 10.31 -11.40
N HIS A 291 8.86 9.27 -11.77
CA HIS A 291 10.28 9.15 -11.40
C HIS A 291 11.18 10.22 -12.03
N MET A 292 10.95 10.56 -13.30
CA MET A 292 11.68 11.65 -13.95
C MET A 292 11.38 12.98 -13.26
N PHE A 293 10.13 13.24 -12.94
CA PHE A 293 9.72 14.44 -12.20
C PHE A 293 10.31 14.46 -10.78
N GLN A 294 10.29 13.33 -10.07
CA GLN A 294 10.97 13.17 -8.79
C GLN A 294 12.45 13.57 -8.87
N ARG A 295 13.19 13.14 -9.91
CA ARG A 295 14.60 13.52 -10.08
C ARG A 295 14.78 15.03 -10.25
N VAL A 296 13.84 15.69 -10.94
CA VAL A 296 13.85 17.16 -11.05
C VAL A 296 13.67 17.79 -9.68
N ILE A 297 12.70 17.33 -8.89
CA ILE A 297 12.45 17.86 -7.54
C ILE A 297 13.65 17.60 -6.62
N GLU A 298 14.21 16.39 -6.61
CA GLU A 298 15.43 16.06 -5.86
C GLU A 298 16.60 16.98 -6.22
N GLY A 299 16.80 17.28 -7.51
CA GLY A 299 17.85 18.19 -7.97
C GLY A 299 17.61 19.66 -7.63
N LEU A 300 16.38 20.04 -7.28
CA LEU A 300 16.02 21.38 -6.83
C LEU A 300 16.08 21.54 -5.31
N ILE A 301 16.12 20.44 -4.55
CA ILE A 301 16.30 20.47 -3.10
C ILE A 301 17.81 20.60 -2.83
N GLU A 302 18.23 21.78 -2.38
CA GLU A 302 19.65 22.08 -2.15
C GLU A 302 20.25 21.26 -1.00
N LYS A 303 19.48 21.07 0.08
CA LYS A 303 19.89 20.36 1.29
C LYS A 303 18.68 19.72 1.96
N VAL A 304 18.87 18.52 2.49
CA VAL A 304 17.96 17.90 3.45
C VAL A 304 18.45 18.20 4.86
N GLU A 305 17.58 18.74 5.70
CA GLU A 305 17.93 19.07 7.09
C GLU A 305 18.37 17.83 7.88
N GLU A 306 19.34 18.01 8.78
CA GLU A 306 19.89 16.91 9.56
C GLU A 306 18.82 16.28 10.45
N GLY A 307 18.75 14.95 10.46
CA GLY A 307 17.74 14.21 11.20
C GLY A 307 16.37 14.15 10.51
N ILE A 308 16.22 14.71 9.31
CA ILE A 308 15.02 14.56 8.47
C ILE A 308 15.30 13.59 7.31
N THR A 309 14.30 12.79 6.96
CA THR A 309 14.32 11.87 5.82
C THR A 309 13.18 12.19 4.86
N ILE A 310 13.44 12.06 3.56
CA ILE A 310 12.43 12.23 2.51
C ILE A 310 12.31 10.90 1.74
N GLU A 311 11.17 10.23 1.87
CA GLU A 311 10.80 9.07 1.03
C GLU A 311 9.81 9.51 -0.06
N TYR A 312 9.87 8.87 -1.23
CA TYR A 312 8.99 9.17 -2.36
C TYR A 312 8.07 7.99 -2.66
N PHE A 313 6.85 8.33 -3.10
CA PHE A 313 5.79 7.41 -3.46
C PHE A 313 5.20 7.85 -4.82
N PRO A 314 5.35 7.08 -5.91
CA PRO A 314 6.09 5.82 -6.00
C PRO A 314 7.62 6.01 -5.82
N ASN A 315 8.29 5.03 -5.23
CA ASN A 315 9.74 4.98 -5.15
C ASN A 315 10.34 4.39 -6.43
N LYS A 316 11.63 4.64 -6.63
CA LYS A 316 12.38 4.17 -7.80
C LYS A 316 12.59 2.65 -7.84
N VAL A 317 12.18 1.91 -6.81
CA VAL A 317 12.35 0.45 -6.76
C VAL A 317 11.30 -0.20 -7.65
N ARG A 318 11.75 -0.99 -8.63
CA ARG A 318 10.83 -1.75 -9.48
C ARG A 318 10.02 -2.71 -8.62
N VAL A 319 8.70 -2.54 -8.61
CA VAL A 319 7.77 -3.51 -8.01
C VAL A 319 7.91 -4.83 -8.77
N LYS A 320 8.31 -5.90 -8.06
CA LYS A 320 8.35 -7.25 -8.61
C LYS A 320 6.91 -7.73 -8.90
N GLU A 321 6.75 -8.63 -9.88
CA GLU A 321 5.42 -9.08 -10.34
C GLU A 321 4.59 -9.77 -9.25
N ASP A 322 5.25 -10.36 -8.25
CA ASP A 322 4.66 -11.04 -7.10
C ASP A 322 4.35 -10.11 -5.91
N LYS A 323 4.75 -8.84 -5.97
CA LYS A 323 4.57 -7.88 -4.86
C LYS A 323 3.44 -6.89 -5.14
N ALA A 324 2.68 -6.58 -4.09
CA ALA A 324 1.53 -5.67 -4.18
C ALA A 324 1.93 -4.19 -4.43
N GLY A 325 3.17 -3.81 -4.10
CA GLY A 325 3.71 -2.45 -4.24
C GLY A 325 3.82 -1.70 -2.91
N GLN A 326 4.17 -0.41 -2.97
CA GLN A 326 4.18 0.46 -1.80
C GLN A 326 2.77 0.81 -1.32
N ILE A 327 2.63 0.95 -0.01
CA ILE A 327 1.40 1.33 0.69
C ILE A 327 1.62 2.67 1.36
N ILE A 328 0.65 3.56 1.25
CA ILE A 328 0.59 4.79 2.04
C ILE A 328 -0.74 4.85 2.81
N LYS A 329 -0.72 5.38 4.04
CA LYS A 329 -1.93 5.60 4.84
C LYS A 329 -2.82 6.63 4.13
N LEU A 330 -4.12 6.39 4.09
CA LEU A 330 -5.08 7.37 3.60
C LEU A 330 -5.21 8.56 4.57
N PRO A 331 -5.44 9.79 4.06
CA PRO A 331 -5.57 10.97 4.90
C PRO A 331 -6.80 10.97 5.80
N GLU A 332 -6.78 11.75 6.89
CA GLU A 332 -7.80 11.73 7.96
C GLU A 332 -7.83 10.41 8.75
N GLY A 333 -6.84 9.53 8.57
CA GLY A 333 -6.70 8.29 9.32
C GLY A 333 -6.10 8.49 10.71
N ILE A 334 -6.58 7.72 11.69
CA ILE A 334 -5.99 7.67 13.04
C ILE A 334 -4.74 6.79 13.00
N HIS A 335 -3.58 7.35 13.31
CA HIS A 335 -2.35 6.57 13.35
C HIS A 335 -2.33 5.64 14.57
N ILE A 336 -2.13 4.33 14.34
CA ILE A 336 -2.41 3.31 15.36
C ILE A 336 -1.53 3.42 16.61
N LYS A 337 -0.29 3.93 16.48
CA LYS A 337 0.62 4.07 17.62
C LYS A 337 0.43 5.36 18.42
N SER A 338 0.11 6.46 17.75
CA SER A 338 0.01 7.76 18.40
C SER A 338 -1.42 8.09 18.82
N GLY A 339 -2.42 7.39 18.28
CA GLY A 339 -3.84 7.71 18.46
C GLY A 339 -4.26 9.04 17.83
N LYS A 340 -3.33 9.77 17.19
CA LYS A 340 -3.60 11.07 16.58
C LYS A 340 -4.09 10.88 15.14
N ARG A 341 -5.09 11.68 14.77
CA ARG A 341 -5.65 11.75 13.42
C ARG A 341 -4.73 12.58 12.52
N SER A 342 -4.48 12.12 11.30
CA SER A 342 -3.82 12.97 10.30
C SER A 342 -4.78 14.01 9.74
N TYR A 343 -4.27 15.16 9.30
CA TYR A 343 -5.10 16.22 8.72
C TYR A 343 -4.26 17.09 7.79
N PHE A 344 -4.94 17.73 6.83
CA PHE A 344 -4.29 18.70 5.95
C PHE A 344 -4.02 20.01 6.68
N VAL A 345 -2.95 20.68 6.28
CA VAL A 345 -2.54 21.98 6.81
C VAL A 345 -2.22 22.97 5.70
N ASP A 346 -2.35 24.25 5.99
CA ASP A 346 -1.93 25.34 5.11
C ASP A 346 -0.43 25.66 5.27
N GLU A 347 0.00 26.76 4.66
CA GLU A 347 1.40 27.22 4.67
C GLU A 347 1.89 27.65 6.06
N ASP A 348 0.95 28.04 6.91
CA ASP A 348 1.18 28.40 8.31
C ASP A 348 1.01 27.20 9.25
N PHE A 349 0.84 26.00 8.69
CA PHE A 349 0.60 24.74 9.39
C PHE A 349 -0.70 24.72 10.21
N VAL A 350 -1.66 25.57 9.84
CA VAL A 350 -3.00 25.60 10.41
C VAL A 350 -3.85 24.54 9.72
N LYS A 351 -4.64 23.80 10.51
CA LYS A 351 -5.48 22.72 10.00
C LYS A 351 -6.51 23.22 8.97
N ILE A 352 -6.57 22.54 7.83
CA ILE A 352 -7.57 22.72 6.77
C ILE A 352 -8.65 21.64 6.90
N ASP A 353 -9.92 22.00 6.67
CA ASP A 353 -10.99 21.01 6.50
C ASP A 353 -10.80 20.27 5.16
N ILE A 354 -10.68 18.94 5.23
CA ILE A 354 -10.56 18.10 4.03
C ILE A 354 -11.71 18.31 3.04
N LYS A 355 -12.90 18.71 3.48
CA LYS A 355 -14.02 19.01 2.57
C LYS A 355 -13.68 20.16 1.62
N THR A 356 -13.03 21.21 2.12
CA THR A 356 -12.53 22.32 1.30
C THR A 356 -11.52 21.82 0.26
N LEU A 357 -10.62 20.91 0.66
CA LEU A 357 -9.68 20.30 -0.27
C LEU A 357 -10.39 19.48 -1.35
N LEU A 358 -11.37 18.65 -0.98
CA LEU A 358 -12.14 17.85 -1.95
C LEU A 358 -12.85 18.74 -2.97
N ASP A 359 -13.34 19.91 -2.55
CA ASP A 359 -14.08 20.83 -3.42
C ASP A 359 -13.16 21.70 -4.32
N SER A 360 -11.95 22.05 -3.87
CA SER A 360 -11.10 23.06 -4.53
C SER A 360 -9.67 22.64 -4.85
N HIS A 361 -9.38 21.33 -4.89
CA HIS A 361 -8.03 20.85 -5.20
C HIS A 361 -7.66 21.07 -6.68
N SER A 362 -6.39 21.38 -6.89
CA SER A 362 -5.73 21.46 -8.19
C SER A 362 -5.10 20.12 -8.53
N ARG A 363 -5.12 19.77 -9.81
CA ARG A 363 -4.41 18.62 -10.37
C ARG A 363 -3.47 19.11 -11.46
N VAL A 364 -2.39 18.38 -11.69
CA VAL A 364 -1.43 18.67 -12.76
C VAL A 364 -1.52 17.64 -13.87
N SER A 365 -1.58 18.11 -15.12
CA SER A 365 -1.57 17.24 -16.28
C SER A 365 -0.18 16.66 -16.57
N LEU A 366 -0.16 15.49 -17.22
CA LEU A 366 1.04 14.84 -17.73
C LEU A 366 1.81 15.76 -18.69
N GLN A 367 1.11 16.59 -19.46
CA GLN A 367 1.76 17.54 -20.37
C GLN A 367 2.55 18.59 -19.59
N THR A 368 1.98 19.15 -18.52
CA THR A 368 2.69 20.09 -17.65
C THR A 368 3.89 19.43 -16.98
N ILE A 369 3.74 18.21 -16.47
CA ILE A 369 4.85 17.42 -15.91
C ILE A 369 5.95 17.21 -16.95
N LYS A 370 5.62 16.82 -18.19
CA LYS A 370 6.59 16.65 -19.28
C LYS A 370 7.32 17.95 -19.63
N LYS A 371 6.62 19.09 -19.68
CA LYS A 371 7.21 20.41 -19.92
C LYS A 371 8.23 20.77 -18.84
N ILE A 372 7.90 20.52 -17.57
CA ILE A 372 8.83 20.76 -16.45
C ILE A 372 10.03 19.82 -16.58
N ILE A 373 9.81 18.52 -16.79
CA ILE A 373 10.91 17.55 -16.99
C ILE A 373 11.84 18.02 -18.12
N ALA A 374 11.29 18.39 -19.29
CA ALA A 374 12.07 18.83 -20.44
C ALA A 374 12.89 20.10 -20.15
N LYS A 375 12.36 21.03 -19.34
CA LYS A 375 13.06 22.26 -18.94
C LYS A 375 14.29 21.98 -18.06
N TYR A 376 14.24 20.94 -17.23
CA TYR A 376 15.29 20.63 -16.25
C TYR A 376 16.16 19.42 -16.63
N ALA A 377 15.83 18.70 -17.70
CA ALA A 377 16.66 17.61 -18.21
C ALA A 377 17.92 18.17 -18.89
N LYS A 378 19.10 17.85 -18.34
CA LYS A 378 20.38 17.96 -19.05
C LYS A 378 20.61 16.63 -19.78
N ASP A 379 20.52 16.62 -21.11
CA ASP A 379 20.90 15.50 -21.99
C ASP A 379 20.32 14.10 -21.70
N GLU A 380 19.01 13.99 -21.47
CA GLU A 380 18.30 12.72 -21.71
C GLU A 380 17.21 12.93 -22.76
N GLN A 381 17.23 12.12 -23.83
CA GLN A 381 16.22 12.12 -24.88
C GLN A 381 14.83 11.89 -24.27
N VAL A 382 14.05 12.96 -24.10
CA VAL A 382 12.64 12.90 -23.74
C VAL A 382 11.87 12.40 -24.97
N VAL A 383 11.79 11.08 -25.14
CA VAL A 383 11.03 10.48 -26.25
C VAL A 383 9.60 10.14 -25.82
N SER A 384 8.69 10.55 -26.69
CA SER A 384 7.24 10.32 -26.79
C SER A 384 6.35 11.24 -25.95
N GLU A 385 5.74 12.20 -26.64
CA GLU A 385 4.43 12.77 -26.34
C GLU A 385 3.43 11.63 -26.04
N GLY A 386 2.48 11.87 -25.14
CA GLY A 386 1.44 10.87 -24.88
C GLY A 386 0.62 10.74 -26.15
N LYS A 387 0.54 9.55 -26.75
CA LYS A 387 -0.25 9.36 -27.97
C LYS A 387 -1.72 9.45 -27.60
N ASN A 388 -2.46 10.35 -28.25
CA ASN A 388 -3.91 10.39 -28.12
C ASN A 388 -4.54 9.42 -29.12
N VAL A 389 -5.59 8.72 -28.70
CA VAL A 389 -6.37 7.86 -29.61
C VAL A 389 -7.43 8.72 -30.27
N ASP A 390 -7.12 9.23 -31.46
CA ASP A 390 -8.11 9.86 -32.31
C ASP A 390 -8.82 8.80 -33.15
N LEU A 391 -10.07 8.51 -32.79
CA LEU A 391 -10.98 7.60 -33.48
C LEU A 391 -12.20 8.40 -33.91
N ASP A 392 -12.38 8.53 -35.21
CA ASP A 392 -13.61 9.07 -35.78
C ASP A 392 -14.75 8.06 -35.59
N LEU A 393 -15.67 8.37 -34.68
CA LEU A 393 -16.82 7.52 -34.38
C LEU A 393 -17.81 7.44 -35.54
N SER A 394 -17.80 8.39 -36.46
CA SER A 394 -18.71 8.40 -37.62
C SER A 394 -18.47 7.22 -38.57
N LEU A 395 -17.28 6.62 -38.54
CA LEU A 395 -16.93 5.41 -39.29
C LEU A 395 -17.78 4.20 -38.89
N PHE A 396 -18.38 4.23 -37.69
CA PHE A 396 -19.33 3.21 -37.23
C PHE A 396 -20.80 3.62 -37.43
N GLY A 397 -21.07 4.67 -38.20
CA GLY A 397 -22.44 5.15 -38.45
C GLY A 397 -23.18 5.49 -37.15
N LYS A 398 -24.48 5.18 -37.11
CA LYS A 398 -25.32 5.46 -35.94
C LYS A 398 -25.06 4.45 -34.82
N LEU A 399 -24.38 4.91 -33.77
CA LEU A 399 -24.10 4.12 -32.58
C LEU A 399 -25.27 4.13 -31.60
N ASP A 400 -25.44 3.01 -30.88
CA ASP A 400 -26.27 2.98 -29.67
C ASP A 400 -25.62 3.81 -28.55
N VAL A 401 -26.44 4.46 -27.73
CA VAL A 401 -25.99 5.37 -26.67
C VAL A 401 -25.03 4.71 -25.68
N ASN A 402 -25.22 3.42 -25.39
CA ASN A 402 -24.38 2.69 -24.45
C ASN A 402 -23.01 2.39 -25.07
N VAL A 403 -22.98 1.99 -26.34
CA VAL A 403 -21.74 1.76 -27.11
C VAL A 403 -20.94 3.05 -27.20
N GLU A 404 -21.60 4.14 -27.60
CA GLU A 404 -20.98 5.46 -27.72
C GLU A 404 -20.40 5.94 -26.38
N THR A 405 -21.14 5.73 -25.28
CA THR A 405 -20.69 6.09 -23.93
C THR A 405 -19.42 5.35 -23.53
N VAL A 406 -19.33 4.05 -23.81
CA VAL A 406 -18.12 3.25 -23.53
C VAL A 406 -16.95 3.76 -24.37
N LEU A 407 -17.13 4.02 -25.66
CA LEU A 407 -16.05 4.51 -26.54
C LEU A 407 -15.57 5.92 -26.15
N LYS A 408 -16.46 6.79 -25.66
CA LYS A 408 -16.10 8.12 -25.16
C LYS A 408 -15.28 8.06 -23.87
N LYS A 409 -15.55 7.10 -22.98
CA LYS A 409 -14.96 7.03 -21.63
C LYS A 409 -13.84 5.99 -21.46
N CYS A 410 -13.74 4.98 -22.33
CA CYS A 410 -12.74 3.93 -22.25
C CYS A 410 -11.72 4.03 -23.39
N THR A 411 -10.55 4.58 -23.10
CA THR A 411 -9.45 4.74 -24.09
C THR A 411 -9.00 3.43 -24.72
N LEU A 412 -9.00 2.33 -23.95
CA LEU A 412 -8.58 1.03 -24.49
C LEU A 412 -9.57 0.50 -25.54
N MET A 413 -10.88 0.62 -25.31
CA MET A 413 -11.88 0.19 -26.29
C MET A 413 -11.81 1.06 -27.54
N LYS A 414 -11.64 2.38 -27.35
CA LYS A 414 -11.38 3.31 -28.46
C LYS A 414 -10.14 2.89 -29.26
N TYR A 415 -9.04 2.52 -28.59
CA TYR A 415 -7.81 2.07 -29.24
C TYR A 415 -8.03 0.80 -30.06
N LEU A 416 -8.70 -0.22 -29.51
CA LEU A 416 -8.93 -1.49 -30.22
C LEU A 416 -9.86 -1.30 -31.44
N CYS A 417 -10.91 -0.49 -31.31
CA CYS A 417 -11.78 -0.14 -32.43
C CYS A 417 -11.01 0.64 -33.52
N ASN A 418 -10.16 1.61 -33.13
CA ASN A 418 -9.33 2.34 -34.07
C ASN A 418 -8.31 1.45 -34.76
N LYS A 419 -7.72 0.49 -34.04
CA LYS A 419 -6.80 -0.50 -34.60
C LYS A 419 -7.50 -1.33 -35.67
N ALA A 420 -8.70 -1.84 -35.39
CA ALA A 420 -9.49 -2.60 -36.37
C ALA A 420 -9.70 -1.81 -37.67
N VAL A 421 -10.11 -0.54 -37.56
CA VAL A 421 -10.35 0.35 -38.68
C VAL A 421 -9.06 0.67 -39.46
N LYS A 422 -7.98 1.02 -38.77
CA LYS A 422 -6.74 1.50 -39.42
C LYS A 422 -5.89 0.38 -40.01
N THR A 423 -5.88 -0.80 -39.38
CA THR A 423 -4.97 -1.90 -39.79
C THR A 423 -5.68 -3.06 -40.45
N GLY A 424 -7.01 -3.11 -40.38
CA GLY A 424 -7.80 -4.26 -40.82
C GLY A 424 -7.50 -5.55 -40.04
N TYR A 425 -6.89 -5.45 -38.85
CA TYR A 425 -6.42 -6.62 -38.12
C TYR A 425 -6.53 -6.49 -36.60
N LEU A 426 -7.05 -7.55 -35.98
CA LEU A 426 -7.07 -7.77 -34.54
C LEU A 426 -6.63 -9.19 -34.21
N MET A 427 -5.79 -9.33 -33.19
CA MET A 427 -5.43 -10.64 -32.64
C MET A 427 -6.64 -11.29 -31.97
N HIS A 428 -6.63 -12.63 -31.83
CA HIS A 428 -7.74 -13.36 -31.21
C HIS A 428 -8.12 -12.80 -29.82
N GLY A 429 -7.13 -12.54 -28.96
CA GLY A 429 -7.37 -11.94 -27.64
C GLY A 429 -7.98 -10.53 -27.68
N GLU A 430 -7.72 -9.75 -28.73
CA GLU A 430 -8.33 -8.42 -28.93
C GLU A 430 -9.79 -8.52 -29.39
N ARG A 431 -10.08 -9.48 -30.26
CA ARG A 431 -11.46 -9.80 -30.67
C ARG A 431 -12.30 -10.24 -29.47
N LEU A 432 -11.73 -11.08 -28.59
CA LEU A 432 -12.38 -11.48 -27.35
C LEU A 432 -12.57 -10.31 -26.38
N SER A 433 -11.60 -9.40 -26.25
CA SER A 433 -11.75 -8.20 -25.40
C SER A 433 -12.89 -7.29 -25.87
N ILE A 434 -13.05 -7.09 -27.19
CA ILE A 434 -14.19 -6.36 -27.76
C ILE A 434 -15.50 -7.08 -27.44
N LEU A 435 -15.56 -8.39 -27.66
CA LEU A 435 -16.74 -9.21 -27.36
C LEU A 435 -17.12 -9.15 -25.87
N TYR A 436 -16.15 -9.34 -24.97
CA TYR A 436 -16.38 -9.40 -23.52
C TYR A 436 -16.69 -8.03 -22.90
N VAL A 437 -16.64 -6.96 -23.68
CA VAL A 437 -17.15 -5.62 -23.29
C VAL A 437 -18.47 -5.35 -23.99
N PHE A 438 -18.46 -5.24 -25.32
CA PHE A 438 -19.65 -4.80 -26.07
C PHE A 438 -20.75 -5.85 -26.14
N GLY A 439 -20.42 -7.15 -26.07
CA GLY A 439 -21.41 -8.22 -26.03
C GLY A 439 -22.36 -8.16 -24.82
N HIS A 440 -21.96 -7.48 -23.74
CA HIS A 440 -22.79 -7.24 -22.55
C HIS A 440 -23.70 -6.01 -22.67
N LEU A 441 -23.62 -5.23 -23.74
CA LEU A 441 -24.50 -4.06 -23.98
C LEU A 441 -25.77 -4.43 -24.76
N GLY A 442 -26.31 -5.62 -24.48
CA GLY A 442 -27.51 -6.15 -25.13
C GLY A 442 -27.35 -6.44 -26.61
N THR A 443 -28.48 -6.47 -27.34
CA THR A 443 -28.52 -6.79 -28.78
C THR A 443 -27.70 -5.79 -29.60
N ARG A 444 -27.83 -4.49 -29.32
CA ARG A 444 -27.06 -3.44 -30.01
C ARG A 444 -25.56 -3.56 -29.77
N GLY A 445 -25.15 -3.97 -28.57
CA GLY A 445 -23.77 -4.29 -28.26
C GLY A 445 -23.21 -5.45 -29.09
N LYS A 446 -23.98 -6.53 -29.24
CA LYS A 446 -23.61 -7.70 -30.07
C LYS A 446 -23.54 -7.34 -31.56
N GLU A 447 -24.47 -6.53 -32.06
CA GLU A 447 -24.41 -5.96 -33.42
C GLU A 447 -23.15 -5.13 -33.61
N PHE A 448 -22.77 -4.32 -32.62
CA PHE A 448 -21.55 -3.53 -32.67
C PHE A 448 -20.27 -4.39 -32.69
N VAL A 449 -20.26 -5.55 -32.02
CA VAL A 449 -19.13 -6.50 -32.14
C VAL A 449 -18.93 -6.92 -33.60
N HIS A 450 -20.00 -7.28 -34.31
CA HIS A 450 -19.93 -7.61 -35.74
C HIS A 450 -19.44 -6.42 -36.57
N GLN A 451 -19.93 -5.22 -36.27
CA GLN A 451 -19.53 -4.00 -36.96
C GLN A 451 -18.04 -3.67 -36.79
N VAL A 452 -17.47 -3.82 -35.59
CA VAL A 452 -16.03 -3.62 -35.41
C VAL A 452 -15.23 -4.71 -36.13
N LEU A 453 -15.69 -5.95 -36.04
CA LEU A 453 -14.99 -7.06 -36.68
C LEU A 453 -15.10 -7.01 -38.21
N SER A 454 -16.13 -6.39 -38.82
CA SER A 454 -16.22 -6.27 -40.28
C SER A 454 -15.10 -5.45 -40.90
N PHE A 455 -14.40 -4.63 -40.12
CA PHE A 455 -13.17 -3.97 -40.57
C PHE A 455 -11.97 -4.93 -40.66
N THR A 456 -12.05 -6.12 -40.06
CA THR A 456 -10.94 -7.08 -40.04
C THR A 456 -10.97 -8.06 -41.21
N LEU A 457 -9.80 -8.36 -41.79
CA LEU A 457 -9.66 -9.21 -42.98
C LEU A 457 -10.21 -10.63 -42.80
N ASN A 458 -10.19 -11.17 -41.59
CA ASN A 458 -10.62 -12.53 -41.25
C ASN A 458 -11.93 -12.54 -40.45
N TYR A 459 -12.82 -11.60 -40.74
CA TYR A 459 -14.18 -11.61 -40.20
C TYR A 459 -15.03 -12.70 -40.86
N GLN A 460 -15.76 -13.43 -40.03
CA GLN A 460 -16.73 -14.44 -40.44
C GLN A 460 -17.93 -14.34 -39.49
N PHE A 461 -19.12 -14.12 -40.04
CA PHE A 461 -20.34 -13.90 -39.26
C PHE A 461 -20.65 -15.10 -38.35
N ASP A 462 -20.71 -16.31 -38.92
CA ASP A 462 -21.08 -17.53 -38.17
C ASP A 462 -20.10 -17.88 -37.05
N THR A 463 -18.80 -17.66 -37.30
CA THR A 463 -17.78 -17.83 -36.27
C THR A 463 -17.99 -16.84 -35.14
N THR A 464 -18.25 -15.58 -35.46
CA THR A 464 -18.48 -14.53 -34.45
C THR A 464 -19.76 -14.81 -33.65
N GLU A 465 -20.83 -15.26 -34.30
CA GLU A 465 -22.06 -15.71 -33.64
C GLU A 465 -21.83 -16.87 -32.65
N LYS A 466 -20.99 -17.85 -33.02
CA LYS A 466 -20.62 -18.95 -32.10
C LYS A 466 -19.94 -18.43 -30.83
N PHE A 467 -19.10 -17.40 -30.93
CA PHE A 467 -18.48 -16.77 -29.76
C PHE A 467 -19.48 -15.92 -28.96
N ILE A 468 -20.38 -15.19 -29.62
CA ILE A 468 -21.44 -14.41 -28.95
C ILE A 468 -22.38 -15.33 -28.15
N ARG A 469 -22.72 -16.52 -28.67
CA ARG A 469 -23.53 -17.52 -27.95
C ARG A 469 -22.82 -18.10 -26.73
N LYS A 470 -21.48 -18.06 -26.73
CA LYS A 470 -20.62 -18.50 -25.61
C LYS A 470 -20.11 -17.31 -24.79
N LEU A 471 -20.75 -16.15 -24.88
CA LEU A 471 -20.39 -14.98 -24.09
C LEU A 471 -20.42 -15.37 -22.60
N PRO A 472 -19.33 -15.15 -21.84
CA PRO A 472 -19.33 -15.39 -20.41
C PRO A 472 -20.45 -14.62 -19.71
N GLU A 473 -20.95 -15.15 -18.59
CA GLU A 473 -22.01 -14.50 -17.82
C GLU A 473 -21.60 -13.10 -17.34
N LYS A 474 -20.33 -12.94 -16.94
CA LYS A 474 -19.81 -11.69 -16.39
C LYS A 474 -18.82 -11.00 -17.35
N PRO A 475 -18.84 -9.67 -17.45
CA PRO A 475 -17.98 -8.91 -18.36
C PRO A 475 -16.52 -8.99 -17.93
N ILE A 476 -15.59 -8.73 -18.85
CA ILE A 476 -14.18 -8.65 -18.48
C ILE A 476 -13.90 -7.43 -17.56
N SER A 477 -13.03 -7.61 -16.55
CA SER A 477 -12.65 -6.53 -15.62
C SER A 477 -11.60 -5.59 -16.22
N CYS A 478 -11.60 -4.32 -15.79
CA CYS A 478 -10.56 -3.36 -16.14
C CYS A 478 -9.18 -3.82 -15.64
N THR A 479 -9.10 -4.51 -14.51
CA THR A 479 -7.86 -5.09 -13.98
C THR A 479 -7.25 -6.06 -14.98
N LYS A 480 -8.04 -7.02 -15.48
CA LYS A 480 -7.59 -8.03 -16.46
C LYS A 480 -7.24 -7.37 -17.81
N LEU A 481 -8.01 -6.38 -18.24
CA LEU A 481 -7.70 -5.61 -19.44
C LEU A 481 -6.38 -4.83 -19.30
N ARG A 482 -6.13 -4.18 -18.17
CA ARG A 482 -4.88 -3.43 -17.92
C ARG A 482 -3.66 -4.34 -17.82
N GLU A 483 -3.85 -5.55 -17.31
CA GLU A 483 -2.81 -6.58 -17.29
C GLU A 483 -2.48 -7.04 -18.73
N GLN A 484 -3.50 -7.41 -19.50
CA GLN A 484 -3.34 -7.87 -20.89
C GLN A 484 -2.80 -6.78 -21.83
N TYR A 485 -3.16 -5.51 -21.60
CA TYR A 485 -2.80 -4.36 -22.43
C TYR A 485 -1.96 -3.33 -21.66
N ARG A 486 -1.00 -3.80 -20.85
CA ARG A 486 -0.19 -2.95 -19.96
C ARG A 486 0.47 -1.77 -20.68
N GLN A 487 1.15 -2.03 -21.79
CA GLN A 487 1.85 -0.99 -22.55
C GLN A 487 0.86 0.01 -23.16
N VAL A 488 -0.18 -0.47 -23.85
CA VAL A 488 -1.20 0.36 -24.50
C VAL A 488 -1.94 1.24 -23.48
N THR A 489 -2.41 0.65 -22.38
CA THR A 489 -3.19 1.38 -21.36
C THR A 489 -2.35 2.39 -20.57
N ALA A 490 -1.04 2.19 -20.49
CA ALA A 490 -0.12 3.17 -19.92
C ALA A 490 0.21 4.29 -20.92
N GLU A 491 0.50 3.96 -22.18
CA GLU A 491 0.96 4.92 -23.20
C GLU A 491 -0.16 5.85 -23.67
N PHE A 492 -1.36 5.31 -23.91
CA PHE A 492 -2.51 6.07 -24.41
C PHE A 492 -3.39 6.65 -23.29
N GLY A 493 -3.08 6.37 -22.01
CA GLY A 493 -3.79 6.91 -20.85
C GLY A 493 -5.14 6.26 -20.56
N CYS A 494 -5.17 5.27 -19.66
CA CYS A 494 -6.40 4.69 -19.13
C CYS A 494 -6.78 5.33 -17.77
N SER A 495 -7.78 6.21 -17.77
CA SER A 495 -8.20 6.98 -16.58
C SER A 495 -9.65 6.71 -16.13
N CYS A 496 -10.23 5.57 -16.54
CA CYS A 496 -11.58 5.20 -16.14
C CYS A 496 -11.78 5.26 -14.62
N ALA A 497 -12.84 5.93 -14.18
CA ALA A 497 -13.34 5.98 -12.82
C ALA A 497 -14.78 5.45 -12.79
N PHE A 498 -15.11 4.69 -11.75
CA PHE A 498 -16.39 4.01 -11.60
C PHE A 498 -16.90 4.17 -10.17
N TYR A 499 -18.22 4.24 -10.02
CA TYR A 499 -18.87 4.04 -8.72
C TYR A 499 -18.62 2.62 -8.25
N ARG A 500 -18.18 2.46 -7.00
CA ARG A 500 -17.78 1.16 -6.44
C ARG A 500 -18.98 0.50 -5.76
N ILE A 501 -19.83 -0.14 -6.55
CA ILE A 501 -21.04 -0.84 -6.08
C ILE A 501 -20.67 -2.22 -5.50
N LYS A 502 -21.35 -2.64 -4.43
CA LYS A 502 -21.17 -3.96 -3.81
C LYS A 502 -21.42 -5.07 -4.84
N ASN A 503 -20.56 -6.09 -4.85
CA ASN A 503 -20.56 -7.21 -5.81
C ASN A 503 -20.29 -6.84 -7.28
N CYS A 504 -19.92 -5.59 -7.57
CA CYS A 504 -19.45 -5.17 -8.89
C CYS A 504 -17.93 -4.94 -8.87
N TYR A 505 -17.27 -5.20 -9.99
CA TYR A 505 -15.87 -4.84 -10.20
C TYR A 505 -15.74 -3.84 -11.35
N PRO A 506 -14.70 -2.98 -11.34
CA PRO A 506 -14.43 -2.06 -12.45
C PRO A 506 -14.41 -2.79 -13.80
N SER A 507 -15.27 -2.36 -14.72
CA SER A 507 -15.37 -2.88 -16.09
C SER A 507 -15.80 -1.73 -17.02
N PRO A 508 -15.34 -1.67 -18.29
CA PRO A 508 -15.78 -0.63 -19.22
C PRO A 508 -17.30 -0.57 -19.38
N VAL A 509 -18.00 -1.69 -19.17
CA VAL A 509 -19.47 -1.78 -19.24
C VAL A 509 -20.17 -0.88 -18.22
N LEU A 510 -19.55 -0.64 -17.05
CA LEU A 510 -20.07 0.25 -16.01
C LEU A 510 -20.09 1.73 -16.41
N HIS A 511 -19.47 2.11 -17.53
CA HIS A 511 -19.66 3.45 -18.08
C HIS A 511 -21.07 3.67 -18.65
N ALA A 512 -21.69 2.60 -19.15
CA ALA A 512 -23.01 2.63 -19.78
C ALA A 512 -24.13 2.18 -18.84
N ILE A 513 -23.87 1.17 -17.99
CA ILE A 513 -24.87 0.61 -17.08
C ILE A 513 -24.66 1.20 -15.68
N LYS A 514 -25.56 2.11 -15.25
CA LYS A 514 -25.44 2.85 -13.98
C LYS A 514 -25.97 2.09 -12.76
N ASP A 515 -26.84 1.12 -12.96
CA ASP A 515 -27.37 0.28 -11.89
C ASP A 515 -26.73 -1.10 -11.98
N GLY A 516 -26.17 -1.62 -10.89
CA GLY A 516 -25.54 -2.95 -10.81
C GLY A 516 -26.47 -4.14 -11.07
N LYS A 517 -27.54 -3.97 -11.85
CA LYS A 517 -28.32 -5.03 -12.47
C LYS A 517 -27.65 -5.39 -13.79
N MET A 518 -26.71 -6.32 -13.73
CA MET A 518 -26.41 -7.20 -14.86
C MET A 518 -27.34 -8.40 -14.81
#